data_AF-A0A957D4E4-F1
#
_entry.id   AF-A0A957D4E4-F1
#
_cell.length_a   1.000
_cell.length_b   1.000
_cell.length_c   1.000
_cell.angle_alpha   90.00
_cell.angle_beta   90.00
_cell.angle_gamma   90.00
#
_symmetry.space_group_name_H-M   'P 1'
#
loop_
_entity.id
_entity.type
_entity.pdbx_description
1 polymer ?
#
loop_
_entity_poly.entity_id
_entity_poly.type
_entity_poly.pdbx_seq_one_letter_code
_entity_poly.pdbx_strand_id
1 'polypeptide(L)' 'MINQTAVPVPIRAFHIMTKPSGAICNLDCKYCYFLSKETMYPGSSFRMTDELLEMFVERYIESQKVSEVTFAWQG' A
#
# COMPACT_ATOMS: atom_id res chain seq x y z
N MET A 1 40.65 -11.53 -0.68
CA MET A 1 40.16 -11.09 0.65
C MET A 1 39.18 -9.94 0.43
N ILE A 2 37.90 -10.24 0.26
CA ILE A 2 36.84 -9.24 0.13
C ILE A 2 36.23 -9.08 1.52
N ASN A 3 36.51 -7.95 2.18
CA ASN A 3 36.00 -7.66 3.51
C ASN A 3 34.57 -7.13 3.36
N GLN A 4 33.58 -8.01 3.54
CA GLN A 4 32.18 -7.72 3.32
C GLN A 4 31.40 -7.89 4.63
N THR A 5 31.51 -6.88 5.49
CA THR A 5 30.57 -6.66 6.59
C THR A 5 30.02 -5.24 6.47
N ALA A 6 29.22 -5.02 5.44
CA ALA A 6 28.37 -3.82 5.40
C ALA A 6 27.27 -4.00 6.46
N VAL A 7 27.33 -3.21 7.53
CA VAL A 7 26.25 -3.16 8.52
C VAL A 7 25.04 -2.49 7.84
N PRO A 8 23.85 -3.12 7.83
CA PRO A 8 22.67 -2.50 7.24
C PRO A 8 22.34 -1.21 7.99
N VAL A 9 22.26 -0.09 7.26
CA VAL A 9 21.75 1.16 7.83
C VAL A 9 20.27 0.95 8.18
N PRO A 10 19.85 1.19 9.43
CA PRO A 10 18.46 1.03 9.81
C PRO A 10 17.56 1.96 8.99
N ILE A 11 16.56 1.39 8.33
CA ILE A 11 15.51 2.18 7.68
C ILE A 11 14.76 2.95 8.77
N ARG A 12 14.73 4.28 8.63
CA ARG A 12 14.02 5.16 9.57
C ARG A 12 12.53 5.23 9.27
N ALA A 13 12.19 5.30 7.99
CA ALA A 13 10.82 5.37 7.52
C ALA A 13 10.75 4.90 6.07
N PHE A 14 9.55 4.53 5.63
CA PHE A 14 9.24 4.21 4.24
C PHE A 14 7.82 4.64 3.91
N HIS A 15 7.48 4.65 2.63
CA HIS A 15 6.17 5.10 2.16
C HIS A 15 5.43 4.00 1.41
N ILE A 16 4.14 3.83 1.71
CA ILE A 16 3.22 2.94 1.00
C ILE A 16 2.10 3.79 0.38
N MET A 17 1.79 3.52 -0.89
CA MET A 17 0.55 3.97 -1.55
C MET A 17 -0.47 2.83 -1.49
N THR A 18 -1.46 2.94 -0.63
CA THR A 18 -2.48 1.90 -0.44
C THR A 18 -3.67 2.16 -1.35
N LYS A 19 -4.26 1.10 -1.93
CA LYS A 19 -5.50 1.15 -2.71
C LYS A 19 -6.62 0.35 -2.02
N PRO A 20 -7.32 0.90 -1.02
CA PRO A 20 -8.32 0.14 -0.26
C PRO A 20 -9.52 -0.30 -1.10
N SER A 21 -9.82 0.39 -2.20
CA SER A 21 -10.87 0.07 -3.19
C SER A 21 -10.34 -0.64 -4.45
N GLY A 22 -9.05 -1.01 -4.46
CA GLY A 22 -8.46 -1.77 -5.56
C GLY A 22 -8.55 -1.05 -6.91
N ALA A 23 -9.23 -1.67 -7.87
CA ALA A 23 -9.40 -1.17 -9.24
C ALA A 23 -10.74 -0.46 -9.48
N ILE A 24 -11.68 -0.58 -8.54
CA ILE A 24 -13.03 -0.03 -8.68
C ILE A 24 -13.01 1.47 -8.37
N CYS A 25 -13.64 2.25 -9.24
CA CYS A 25 -13.74 3.69 -9.10
C CYS A 25 -15.15 4.13 -9.52
N ASN A 26 -15.65 5.22 -8.94
CA ASN A 26 -16.93 5.84 -9.32
C ASN A 26 -16.81 6.79 -10.53
N LEU A 27 -15.62 6.84 -11.15
CA LEU A 27 -15.32 7.66 -12.32
C LEU A 27 -14.87 6.77 -13.49
N ASP A 28 -15.20 7.18 -14.72
CA ASP A 28 -14.82 6.49 -15.95
C ASP A 28 -13.84 7.34 -16.78
N CYS A 29 -12.67 7.61 -16.19
CA CYS A 29 -11.68 8.48 -16.82
C CYS A 29 -11.05 7.79 -18.04
N LYS A 30 -11.08 8.44 -19.21
CA LYS A 30 -10.48 7.93 -20.46
C LYS A 30 -9.00 7.55 -20.37
N TYR A 31 -8.27 8.15 -19.43
CA TYR A 31 -6.85 7.91 -19.19
C TYR A 31 -6.58 6.92 -18.03
N CYS A 32 -7.62 6.35 -17.41
CA CYS A 32 -7.45 5.45 -16.28
C CYS A 32 -7.05 4.04 -16.73
N TYR A 33 -5.82 3.66 -16.40
CA TYR A 33 -5.32 2.31 -16.68
C TYR A 33 -5.68 1.27 -15.60
N PHE A 34 -6.45 1.66 -14.56
CA PHE A 34 -6.86 0.75 -13.49
C PHE A 34 -8.21 0.10 -13.73
N LEU A 35 -9.17 0.78 -14.36
CA LEU A 35 -10.55 0.29 -14.51
C LEU A 35 -10.61 -1.08 -15.20
N SER A 36 -9.82 -1.28 -16.25
CA SER A 36 -9.79 -2.57 -16.97
C SER A 36 -9.36 -3.76 -16.12
N LYS A 37 -8.67 -3.52 -14.99
CA LYS A 37 -8.21 -4.57 -14.08
C LYS A 37 -9.34 -5.22 -13.29
N GLU A 38 -10.53 -4.63 -13.23
CA GLU A 38 -11.70 -5.26 -12.63
C GLU A 38 -11.95 -6.66 -13.24
N THR A 39 -11.78 -6.78 -14.55
CA THR A 39 -12.00 -8.04 -15.29
C THR A 39 -10.94 -9.12 -15.00
N MET A 40 -9.80 -8.75 -14.40
CA MET A 40 -8.71 -9.68 -14.11
C MET A 40 -8.92 -10.48 -12.82
N TYR A 41 -9.83 -10.06 -11.94
CA TYR A 41 -10.05 -10.69 -10.63
C TYR A 41 -11.53 -11.02 -10.39
N PRO A 42 -12.08 -12.03 -11.09
CA PRO A 42 -13.48 -12.41 -10.96
C PRO A 42 -13.80 -12.85 -9.51
N GLY A 43 -14.92 -12.37 -8.99
CA GLY A 43 -15.38 -12.65 -7.62
C GLY A 43 -14.69 -11.83 -6.52
N SER A 44 -13.74 -10.96 -6.86
CA SER A 44 -13.16 -10.01 -5.92
C SER A 44 -14.13 -8.86 -5.62
N SER A 45 -14.24 -8.48 -4.36
CA SER A 45 -14.91 -7.21 -3.97
C SER A 45 -14.03 -5.98 -4.23
N PHE A 46 -12.74 -6.18 -4.56
CA PHE A 46 -11.69 -5.17 -4.63
C PHE A 46 -11.53 -4.30 -3.37
N ARG A 47 -12.21 -4.68 -2.29
CA ARG A 47 -12.28 -3.89 -1.06
C ARG A 47 -11.44 -4.57 0.00
N MET A 48 -10.52 -3.82 0.58
CA MET A 48 -9.86 -4.19 1.83
C MET A 48 -10.93 -4.37 2.91
N THR A 49 -10.93 -5.51 3.61
CA THR A 49 -11.86 -5.69 4.74
C THR A 49 -11.46 -4.75 5.88
N ASP A 50 -12.41 -4.45 6.78
CA ASP A 50 -12.15 -3.54 7.89
C ASP A 50 -11.05 -4.12 8.82
N GLU A 51 -11.02 -5.44 9.00
CA GLU A 51 -9.98 -6.13 9.78
C GLU A 51 -8.60 -5.99 9.12
N LEU A 52 -8.53 -6.09 7.79
CA LEU A 52 -7.28 -5.92 7.05
C LEU A 52 -6.82 -4.45 7.08
N LEU A 53 -7.76 -3.50 7.03
CA LEU A 53 -7.44 -2.07 7.13
C LEU A 53 -6.90 -1.72 8.52
N GLU A 54 -7.52 -2.24 9.58
CA GLU A 54 -7.07 -2.06 10.96
C GLU A 54 -5.66 -2.63 11.14
N MET A 55 -5.44 -3.89 10.73
CA MET A 55 -4.12 -4.51 10.76
C MET A 55 -3.10 -3.72 9.95
N PHE A 56 -3.47 -3.21 8.76
CA PHE A 56 -2.57 -2.39 7.96
C PHE A 56 -2.15 -1.12 8.69
N VAL A 57 -3.09 -0.39 9.30
CA VAL A 57 -2.82 0.85 10.04
C VAL A 57 -1.89 0.59 11.23
N GLU A 58 -2.20 -0.42 12.04
CA GLU A 58 -1.37 -0.80 13.20
C GLU A 58 0.05 -1.14 12.78
N ARG A 59 0.20 -2.09 11.84
CA ARG A 59 1.53 -2.56 11.40
C ARG A 59 2.32 -1.49 10.68
N TYR A 60 1.65 -0.63 9.90
CA TYR A 60 2.32 0.46 9.24
C TYR A 60 2.86 1.46 10.26
N ILE A 61 2.10 1.86 11.28
CA ILE A 61 2.60 2.75 12.34
C ILE A 61 3.78 2.12 13.10
N GLU A 62 3.65 0.85 13.53
CA GLU A 62 4.71 0.13 14.26
C GLU A 62 6.03 0.04 13.47
N SER A 63 5.93 -0.01 12.15
CA SER A 63 7.10 -0.15 11.26
C SER A 63 7.89 1.15 11.02
N GLN A 64 7.37 2.30 11.47
CA GLN A 64 7.94 3.62 11.21
C GLN A 64 8.70 4.14 12.43
N LYS A 65 9.95 4.56 12.25
CA LYS A 65 10.80 5.12 13.32
C LYS A 65 10.85 6.64 13.25
N VAL A 66 9.68 7.26 13.14
CA VAL A 66 9.46 8.70 13.06
C VAL A 66 8.25 9.09 13.90
N SER A 67 8.18 10.35 14.34
CA SER A 67 7.10 10.84 15.20
C SER A 67 5.76 11.03 14.47
N GLU A 68 5.81 11.18 13.15
CA GLU A 68 4.64 11.39 12.31
C GLU A 68 4.67 10.41 11.14
N VAL A 69 3.57 9.69 10.95
CA VAL A 69 3.41 8.70 9.88
C VAL A 69 2.47 9.27 8.82
N THR A 70 2.94 9.35 7.58
CA THR A 70 2.11 9.76 6.44
C THR A 70 1.46 8.55 5.80
N PHE A 71 0.13 8.59 5.68
CA PHE A 71 -0.65 7.64 4.92
C PHE A 71 -0.98 8.22 3.54
N ALA A 72 -0.68 7.46 2.48
CA ALA A 72 -1.13 7.77 1.15
C ALA A 72 -2.15 6.75 0.68
N TRP A 73 -3.31 7.24 0.26
CA TRP A 73 -4.43 6.47 -0.23
C TRP A 73 -4.69 6.83 -1.68
N GLN A 74 -4.88 5.83 -2.54
CA GLN A 74 -5.31 6.01 -3.91
C GLN A 74 -6.64 5.27 -4.11
N GLY A 75 -7.70 6.05 -4.33
CA GLY A 75 -9.04 5.60 -4.71
C GLY A 75 -9.29 5.68 -6.21
#